data_AF-A0A7W8JUA2-F1
#
_entry.id   AF-A0A7W8JUA2-F1
#
_cell.length_a   1.000
_cell.length_b   1.000
_cell.length_c   1.000
_cell.angle_alpha   90.00
_cell.angle_beta   90.00
_cell.angle_gamma   90.00
#
_symmetry.space_group_name_H-M   'P 1'
#
loop_
_entity.id
_entity.type
_entity.pdbx_description
1 polymer ?
#
loop_
_entity_poly.entity_id
_entity_poly.type
_entity_poly.pdbx_seq_one_letter_code
_entity_poly.pdbx_strand_id
1 'polypeptide(L)'
;MTKPIRPTLPTLALDYDAGILTNTMTGEYGEAVYGVVLAFREDRALWPTIGELPRLPICVNGSEFGPCLCAFADWGKDGTPPDCTEELTLLLWMDDGAQVMTLTARRSQVKTLTRYLDTKAMLGGILHDQYVTIRMTPEGAGHRLTLLPGELVDREAQARLAGVAERAVASGAFGALS
;
A
#
# COMPACT_ATOMS: atom_id res chain seq x y z
N MET A 1 -10.85 -28.86 12.06
CA MET A 1 -11.28 -27.87 11.05
C MET A 1 -10.05 -27.10 10.61
N THR A 2 -9.57 -27.34 9.40
CA THR A 2 -8.42 -26.64 8.81
C THR A 2 -8.86 -25.25 8.36
N LYS A 3 -8.30 -24.19 8.96
CA LYS A 3 -8.51 -22.80 8.53
C LYS A 3 -8.07 -22.72 7.06
N PRO A 4 -8.92 -22.28 6.11
CA PRO A 4 -8.53 -22.17 4.72
C PRO A 4 -7.34 -21.21 4.64
N ILE A 5 -6.22 -21.68 4.08
CA ILE A 5 -5.05 -20.86 3.82
C ILE A 5 -5.47 -19.86 2.75
N ARG A 6 -5.70 -18.61 3.15
CA ARG A 6 -5.99 -17.54 2.19
C ARG A 6 -4.73 -17.33 1.34
N PRO A 7 -4.86 -17.27 0.00
CA PRO A 7 -3.74 -16.87 -0.84
C PRO A 7 -3.26 -15.48 -0.42
N THR A 8 -2.03 -15.38 0.09
CA THR A 8 -1.39 -14.10 0.37
C THR A 8 -0.77 -13.61 -0.93
N LEU A 9 -1.22 -12.45 -1.42
CA LEU A 9 -0.59 -11.81 -2.57
C LEU A 9 0.86 -11.43 -2.24
N PRO A 10 1.74 -11.34 -3.26
CA PRO A 10 3.02 -10.66 -3.10
C PRO A 10 2.80 -9.24 -2.58
N THR A 11 3.44 -8.90 -1.47
CA THR A 11 3.40 -7.55 -0.91
C THR A 11 4.71 -6.87 -1.24
N LEU A 12 4.66 -5.63 -1.71
CA LEU A 12 5.85 -4.78 -1.75
C LEU A 12 6.00 -4.14 -0.36
N ALA A 13 6.92 -4.67 0.43
CA ALA A 13 7.29 -4.06 1.69
C ALA A 13 8.23 -2.88 1.41
N LEU A 14 7.88 -1.73 1.98
CA LEU A 14 8.73 -0.55 1.98
C LEU A 14 9.73 -0.66 3.12
N ASP A 15 11.02 -0.72 2.80
CA ASP A 15 12.06 -0.44 3.77
C ASP A 15 12.22 1.08 3.88
N TYR A 16 11.70 1.64 4.98
CA TYR A 16 11.66 3.08 5.23
C TYR A 16 13.04 3.69 5.45
N ASP A 17 13.97 2.91 5.98
CA ASP A 17 15.32 3.36 6.30
C ASP A 17 16.25 3.22 5.08
N ALA A 18 15.98 2.24 4.20
CA ALA A 18 16.80 2.00 3.01
C ALA A 18 16.33 2.74 1.74
N GLY A 19 15.05 3.14 1.66
CA GLY A 19 14.52 3.78 0.45
C GLY A 19 14.35 2.81 -0.72
N ILE A 20 14.25 1.51 -0.44
CA ILE A 20 14.21 0.44 -1.44
C ILE A 20 12.85 -0.27 -1.36
N LEU A 21 12.30 -0.62 -2.53
CA LEU A 21 11.10 -1.44 -2.65
C LEU A 21 11.53 -2.90 -2.60
N THR A 22 10.97 -3.67 -1.67
CA THR A 22 11.29 -5.10 -1.52
C THR A 22 10.06 -5.95 -1.84
N ASN A 23 10.19 -6.88 -2.79
CA ASN A 23 9.19 -7.90 -3.02
C ASN A 23 9.28 -8.96 -1.92
N THR A 24 8.25 -9.09 -1.07
CA THR A 24 8.29 -10.00 0.08
C THR A 24 8.23 -11.48 -0.29
N MET A 25 7.83 -11.81 -1.52
CA MET A 25 7.79 -13.20 -1.99
C MET A 25 9.10 -13.65 -2.63
N THR A 26 9.72 -12.79 -3.44
CA THR A 26 10.96 -13.13 -4.16
C THR A 26 12.22 -12.67 -3.44
N GLY A 27 12.11 -11.70 -2.53
CA GLY A 27 13.25 -11.03 -1.91
C GLY A 27 13.97 -10.07 -2.85
N GLU A 28 13.43 -9.80 -4.04
CA GLU A 28 14.02 -8.86 -4.99
C GLU A 28 13.85 -7.41 -4.52
N TYR A 29 14.88 -6.61 -4.82
CA TYR A 29 14.96 -5.21 -4.47
C TYR A 29 14.90 -4.35 -5.74
N GLY A 30 14.17 -3.24 -5.67
CA GLY A 30 14.08 -2.29 -6.77
C GLY A 30 14.03 -0.85 -6.29
N GLU A 31 14.58 0.07 -7.09
CA GLU A 31 14.48 1.51 -6.85
C GLU A 31 13.12 2.08 -7.28
N ALA A 32 12.42 1.36 -8.15
CA ALA A 32 11.12 1.73 -8.69
C ALA A 32 10.25 0.51 -8.99
N VAL A 33 8.95 0.73 -8.97
CA VAL A 33 7.91 -0.22 -9.37
C VAL A 33 7.14 0.41 -10.52
N TYR A 34 6.95 -0.37 -11.59
CA TYR A 34 6.21 0.05 -12.77
C TYR A 34 4.98 -0.83 -12.94
N GLY A 35 3.80 -0.22 -12.92
CA GLY A 35 2.56 -0.99 -13.02
C GLY A 35 1.33 -0.12 -13.19
N VAL A 36 0.16 -0.74 -13.15
CA VAL A 36 -1.14 -0.08 -13.29
C VAL A 36 -1.91 -0.16 -11.97
N VAL A 37 -2.47 0.95 -11.50
CA VAL A 37 -3.28 0.95 -10.28
C VAL A 37 -4.65 0.34 -10.58
N LEU A 38 -4.95 -0.79 -9.93
CA LEU A 38 -6.21 -1.52 -10.10
C LEU A 38 -7.29 -1.04 -9.14
N ALA A 39 -6.91 -0.84 -7.88
CA ALA A 39 -7.80 -0.45 -6.79
C ALA A 39 -6.97 0.15 -5.65
N PHE A 40 -7.65 0.76 -4.68
CA PHE A 40 -7.02 1.22 -3.45
C PHE A 40 -7.90 0.94 -2.24
N ARG A 41 -7.29 0.90 -1.06
CA ARG A 41 -7.96 0.83 0.23
C ARG A 41 -7.28 1.80 1.20
N GLU A 42 -8.09 2.62 1.86
CA GLU A 42 -7.66 3.43 2.98
C GLU A 42 -7.82 2.65 4.28
N ASP A 43 -6.77 2.63 5.10
CA ASP A 43 -6.73 1.98 6.40
C ASP A 43 -6.10 2.88 7.46
N ARG A 44 -6.04 2.37 8.69
CA ARG A 44 -5.32 2.99 9.81
C ARG A 44 -4.47 1.95 10.50
N ALA A 45 -3.26 2.34 10.88
CA ALA A 45 -2.38 1.57 11.74
C ALA A 45 -1.99 2.37 12.98
N LEU A 46 -1.93 1.70 14.12
CA LEU A 46 -1.44 2.23 15.38
C LEU A 46 0.00 1.77 15.58
N TRP A 47 0.94 2.72 15.76
CA TRP A 47 2.33 2.40 16.06
C TRP A 47 2.65 2.62 17.54
N PRO A 48 3.59 1.84 18.10
CA PRO A 48 4.12 2.11 19.43
C PRO A 48 4.85 3.45 19.44
N THR A 49 4.94 4.05 20.63
CA THR A 49 5.65 5.30 20.85
C THR A 49 7.13 5.21 20.47
N ILE A 50 7.72 6.37 20.19
CA ILE A 50 9.14 6.53 19.88
C ILE A 50 9.96 6.09 21.11
N GLY A 51 10.39 4.83 21.15
CA GLY A 51 11.19 4.29 22.24
C GLY A 51 11.02 2.79 22.48
N GLU A 52 9.90 2.21 22.04
CA GLU A 52 9.66 0.77 22.19
C GLU A 52 10.16 0.01 20.96
N LEU A 53 11.03 -0.98 21.20
CA LEU A 53 11.51 -1.96 20.22
C LEU A 53 10.92 -3.32 20.56
N PRO A 54 10.45 -4.12 19.58
CA PRO A 54 10.49 -3.86 18.13
C PRO A 54 9.38 -2.89 17.66
N ARG A 55 9.70 -2.05 16.66
CA ARG A 55 8.75 -1.13 16.01
C ARG A 55 7.84 -1.89 15.05
N LEU A 56 6.90 -2.64 15.60
CA LEU A 56 5.82 -3.26 14.84
C LEU A 56 4.51 -2.52 15.15
N PRO A 57 3.56 -2.40 14.21
CA PRO A 57 2.28 -1.78 14.49
C PRO A 57 1.54 -2.57 15.60
N ILE A 58 1.01 -1.86 16.59
CA ILE A 58 0.18 -2.41 17.68
C ILE A 58 -1.17 -2.88 17.14
N CYS A 59 -1.69 -2.19 16.12
CA CYS A 59 -2.95 -2.54 15.46
C CYS A 59 -2.92 -2.15 13.99
N VAL A 60 -3.51 -2.97 13.13
CA VAL A 60 -3.80 -2.67 11.72
C VAL A 60 -5.28 -2.96 11.45
N ASN A 61 -5.98 -2.00 10.84
CA ASN A 61 -7.38 -2.17 10.43
C ASN A 61 -7.49 -3.37 9.46
N GLY A 62 -8.38 -4.31 9.77
CA GLY A 62 -8.54 -5.54 9.02
C GLY A 62 -7.85 -6.76 9.65
N SER A 63 -7.09 -6.62 10.73
CA SER A 63 -6.57 -7.73 11.55
C SER A 63 -7.67 -8.50 12.29
N GLU A 64 -7.36 -9.70 12.81
CA GLU A 64 -8.30 -10.54 13.57
C GLU A 64 -8.91 -9.86 14.82
N PHE A 65 -8.41 -8.67 15.17
CA PHE A 65 -8.77 -7.89 16.36
C PHE A 65 -9.83 -6.79 16.12
N GLY A 66 -10.34 -6.63 14.88
CA GLY A 66 -11.38 -5.65 14.55
C GLY A 66 -10.83 -4.25 14.18
N PRO A 67 -11.68 -3.21 14.11
CA PRO A 67 -11.23 -1.88 13.73
C PRO A 67 -10.28 -1.29 14.79
N CYS A 68 -9.14 -0.75 14.36
CA CYS A 68 -8.24 0.03 15.20
C CYS A 68 -8.96 1.27 15.71
N LEU A 69 -9.44 1.17 16.93
CA LEU A 69 -10.00 2.29 17.68
C LEU A 69 -8.83 3.20 18.08
N CYS A 70 -8.43 4.12 17.19
CA CYS A 70 -7.49 5.22 17.53
C CYS A 70 -8.04 6.16 18.63
N ALA A 71 -9.14 5.81 19.29
CA ALA A 71 -9.70 6.47 20.47
C ALA A 71 -8.95 6.12 21.77
N PHE A 72 -8.15 5.05 21.79
CA PHE A 72 -7.30 4.68 22.92
C PHE A 72 -5.85 4.56 22.46
N ALA A 73 -5.27 5.72 22.16
CA ALA A 73 -3.85 5.94 22.10
C ALA A 73 -3.28 5.65 23.50
N ASP A 74 -2.94 4.39 23.79
CA ASP A 74 -2.33 4.06 25.08
C ASP A 74 -0.95 4.71 25.12
N TRP A 75 -0.81 5.64 26.05
CA TRP A 75 0.35 6.52 26.15
C TRP A 75 1.57 5.66 26.41
N GLY A 76 2.71 5.98 25.77
CA GLY A 76 3.97 5.34 26.12
C GLY A 76 4.23 5.43 27.62
N LYS A 77 5.12 4.58 28.16
CA LYS A 77 5.49 4.64 29.59
C LYS A 77 6.00 6.02 30.05
N ASP A 78 6.36 6.87 29.09
CA ASP A 78 6.82 8.25 29.23
C ASP A 78 5.71 9.31 29.10
N GLY A 79 4.47 8.92 28.82
CA GLY A 79 3.39 9.86 28.54
C GLY A 79 3.49 10.52 27.16
N THR A 80 4.12 9.87 26.17
CA THR A 80 4.07 10.30 24.76
C THR A 80 2.86 9.64 24.07
N PRO A 81 2.08 10.37 23.24
CA PRO A 81 1.00 9.74 22.47
C PRO A 81 1.56 8.78 21.39
N PRO A 82 0.99 7.58 21.18
CA PRO A 82 1.35 6.74 20.05
C PRO A 82 0.97 7.40 18.71
N ASP A 83 1.78 7.15 17.69
CA ASP A 83 1.53 7.64 16.34
C ASP A 83 0.43 6.79 15.67
N CYS A 84 -0.84 7.22 15.71
CA CYS A 84 -1.86 6.70 14.80
C CYS A 84 -1.56 7.26 13.39
N THR A 85 -1.30 6.38 12.42
CA THR A 85 -0.94 6.77 11.06
C THR A 85 -1.97 6.26 10.07
N GLU A 86 -2.42 7.13 9.17
CA GLU A 86 -3.16 6.73 7.98
C GLU A 86 -2.29 5.81 7.12
N GLU A 87 -2.92 4.76 6.60
CA GLU A 87 -2.34 3.85 5.62
C GLU A 87 -3.17 3.91 4.34
N LEU A 88 -2.48 3.88 3.20
CA LEU A 88 -3.12 3.77 1.90
C LEU A 88 -2.47 2.64 1.14
N THR A 89 -3.26 1.60 0.86
CA THR A 89 -2.81 0.42 0.13
C THR A 89 -3.30 0.49 -1.31
N LEU A 90 -2.38 0.46 -2.26
CA LEU A 90 -2.68 0.31 -3.68
C LEU A 90 -2.62 -1.17 -4.07
N LEU A 91 -3.55 -1.59 -4.91
CA LEU A 91 -3.46 -2.84 -5.66
C LEU A 91 -2.88 -2.52 -7.04
N LEU A 92 -1.77 -3.14 -7.38
CA LEU A 92 -1.01 -2.88 -8.60
C LEU A 92 -1.01 -4.11 -9.51
N TRP A 93 -1.19 -3.89 -10.81
CA TRP A 93 -0.87 -4.86 -11.85
C TRP A 93 0.53 -4.63 -12.37
N MET A 94 1.36 -5.67 -12.31
CA MET A 94 2.70 -5.68 -12.87
C MET A 94 2.67 -6.52 -14.15
N ASP A 95 2.99 -5.91 -15.29
CA ASP A 95 3.09 -6.65 -16.56
C ASP A 95 4.23 -7.65 -16.52
N ASP A 96 5.34 -7.29 -15.86
CA ASP A 96 6.43 -8.22 -15.62
C ASP A 96 5.98 -9.30 -14.63
N GLY A 97 5.98 -10.54 -15.11
CA GLY A 97 5.43 -11.69 -14.39
C GLY A 97 3.90 -11.78 -14.37
N ALA A 98 3.16 -10.86 -15.01
CA ALA A 98 1.70 -10.85 -15.11
C ALA A 98 1.00 -11.07 -13.75
N GLN A 99 1.40 -10.29 -12.75
CA GLN A 99 1.05 -10.52 -11.35
C GLN A 99 0.37 -9.30 -10.70
N VAL A 100 -0.41 -9.58 -9.66
CA VAL A 100 -1.03 -8.55 -8.81
C VAL A 100 -0.23 -8.41 -7.53
N MET A 101 0.09 -7.18 -7.14
CA MET A 101 0.84 -6.87 -5.93
C MET A 101 0.14 -5.79 -5.11
N THR A 102 0.45 -5.70 -3.83
CA THR A 102 0.02 -4.59 -2.96
C THR A 102 1.19 -3.69 -2.60
N LEU A 103 0.93 -2.38 -2.54
CA LEU A 103 1.86 -1.37 -2.03
C LEU A 103 1.16 -0.56 -0.94
N THR A 104 1.64 -0.65 0.30
CA THR A 104 1.08 0.09 1.43
C THR A 104 1.95 1.29 1.79
N ALA A 105 1.45 2.50 1.56
CA ALA A 105 2.10 3.75 1.93
C ALA A 105 1.63 4.22 3.32
N ARG A 106 2.53 4.91 4.04
CA ARG A 106 2.28 5.42 5.40
C ARG A 106 2.74 6.87 5.57
N ARG A 107 2.16 7.57 6.54
CA ARG A 107 2.58 8.92 6.97
C ARG A 107 2.64 9.91 5.79
N SER A 108 3.77 10.58 5.57
CA SER A 108 3.97 11.58 4.51
C SER A 108 3.77 11.02 3.09
N GLN A 109 3.91 9.70 2.91
CA GLN A 109 3.74 9.05 1.61
C GLN A 109 2.27 8.99 1.17
N VAL A 110 1.34 8.89 2.14
CA VAL A 110 -0.11 8.87 1.87
C VAL A 110 -0.50 10.09 1.06
N LYS A 111 0.02 11.27 1.42
CA LYS A 111 -0.26 12.54 0.71
C LYS A 111 0.05 12.47 -0.79
N THR A 112 1.16 11.83 -1.18
CA THR A 112 1.52 11.68 -2.60
C THR A 112 0.48 10.85 -3.34
N LEU A 113 0.08 9.71 -2.76
CA LEU A 113 -0.86 8.79 -3.37
C LEU A 113 -2.29 9.36 -3.38
N THR A 114 -2.74 9.99 -2.29
CA THR A 114 -4.03 10.69 -2.22
C THR A 114 -4.13 11.75 -3.32
N ARG A 115 -3.09 12.58 -3.50
CA ARG A 115 -3.09 13.59 -4.56
C ARG A 115 -3.24 12.98 -5.97
N TYR A 116 -2.61 11.84 -6.22
CA TYR A 116 -2.78 11.11 -7.47
C TYR A 116 -4.22 10.62 -7.64
N LEU A 117 -4.80 10.00 -6.61
CA LEU A 117 -6.18 9.49 -6.64
C LEU A 117 -7.20 10.63 -6.82
N ASP A 118 -7.02 11.75 -6.13
CA ASP A 118 -7.86 12.95 -6.30
C ASP A 118 -7.78 13.47 -7.74
N THR A 119 -6.57 13.52 -8.32
CA THR A 119 -6.38 13.93 -9.71
C THR A 119 -7.10 12.98 -10.67
N LYS A 120 -7.04 11.66 -10.43
CA LYS A 120 -7.77 10.68 -11.24
C LYS A 120 -9.28 10.84 -11.11
N ALA A 121 -9.79 11.05 -9.90
CA ALA A 121 -11.20 11.31 -9.67
C ALA A 121 -11.68 12.57 -10.43
N MET A 122 -10.89 13.65 -10.41
CA MET A 122 -11.18 14.88 -11.15
C MET A 122 -11.20 14.69 -12.68
N LEU A 123 -10.39 13.78 -13.21
CA LEU A 123 -10.25 13.54 -14.66
C LEU A 123 -11.20 12.48 -15.23
N GLY A 124 -12.15 11.97 -14.43
CA GLY A 124 -13.13 10.98 -14.90
C GLY A 124 -12.88 9.53 -14.44
N GLY A 125 -11.93 9.31 -13.53
CA GLY A 125 -12.05 8.28 -12.49
C GLY A 125 -11.67 6.84 -12.82
N ILE A 126 -11.00 6.56 -13.93
CA ILE A 126 -10.50 5.19 -14.20
C ILE A 126 -9.10 5.05 -13.61
N LEU A 127 -8.92 4.13 -12.65
CA LEU A 127 -7.61 3.91 -12.02
C LEU A 127 -6.63 3.14 -12.92
N HIS A 128 -7.17 2.22 -13.71
CA HIS A 128 -6.41 1.25 -14.52
C HIS A 128 -6.24 1.69 -15.99
N ASP A 129 -6.30 2.99 -16.24
CA ASP A 129 -6.16 3.61 -17.56
C ASP A 129 -4.73 4.03 -17.90
N GLN A 130 -3.80 3.94 -16.95
CA GLN A 130 -2.47 4.50 -17.08
C GLN A 130 -1.44 3.70 -16.31
N TYR A 131 -0.27 3.55 -16.91
CA TYR A 131 0.92 3.07 -16.22
C TYR A 131 1.45 4.13 -15.27
N VAL A 132 1.96 3.71 -14.13
CA VAL A 132 2.61 4.57 -13.15
C VAL A 132 3.97 4.00 -12.78
N THR A 133 4.94 4.89 -12.62
CA THR A 133 6.21 4.57 -11.98
C THR A 133 6.18 5.10 -10.56
N ILE A 134 6.32 4.21 -9.59
CA ILE A 134 6.40 4.56 -8.17
C ILE A 134 7.83 4.32 -7.71
N ARG A 135 8.48 5.36 -7.17
CA ARG A 135 9.86 5.28 -6.70
C ARG A 135 10.06 6.01 -5.38
N MET A 136 11.07 5.59 -4.64
CA MET A 136 11.54 6.25 -3.44
C MET A 136 12.80 7.02 -3.75
N THR A 137 12.80 8.33 -3.49
CA THR A 137 13.97 9.18 -3.69
C THR A 137 14.47 9.72 -2.36
N PRO A 138 15.78 9.69 -2.06
CA PRO A 138 16.32 10.35 -0.88
C PRO A 138 15.95 11.84 -0.86
N GLU A 139 15.51 12.36 0.28
CA GLU A 139 15.19 13.77 0.50
C GLU A 139 15.51 14.17 1.95
N GLY A 140 16.54 15.00 2.12
CA GLY A 140 17.01 15.43 3.44
C GLY A 140 17.48 14.24 4.29
N ALA A 141 16.88 14.08 5.47
CA ALA A 141 17.17 12.97 6.40
C ALA A 141 16.27 11.74 6.18
N GLY A 142 15.47 11.69 5.10
CA GLY A 142 14.55 10.58 4.85
C GLY A 142 14.35 10.32 3.36
N HIS A 143 13.20 9.72 3.04
CA HIS A 143 12.84 9.36 1.67
C HIS A 143 11.47 9.94 1.28
N ARG A 144 11.35 10.35 0.02
CA ARG A 144 10.10 10.82 -0.59
C ARG A 144 9.58 9.80 -1.59
N LEU A 145 8.31 9.41 -1.41
CA LEU A 145 7.58 8.65 -2.42
C LEU A 145 7.21 9.59 -3.58
N THR A 146 7.60 9.20 -4.80
CA THR A 146 7.25 9.88 -6.03
C THR A 146 6.43 8.94 -6.90
N LEU A 147 5.28 9.40 -7.38
CA LEU A 147 4.46 8.71 -8.37
C LEU A 147 4.47 9.51 -9.67
N LEU A 148 4.93 8.88 -10.75
CA LEU A 148 5.04 9.48 -12.07
C LEU A 148 4.03 8.80 -13.00
N PRO A 149 3.03 9.54 -13.51
CA PRO A 149 2.13 9.04 -14.55
C PRO A 149 2.90 8.77 -15.84
N GLY A 150 2.66 7.63 -16.46
CA GLY A 150 3.26 7.18 -17.72
C GLY A 150 2.26 7.14 -18.86
N GLU A 151 2.43 6.18 -19.76
CA GLU A 151 1.57 6.00 -20.93
C GLU A 151 0.17 5.51 -20.55
N LEU A 152 -0.81 5.86 -21.38
CA LEU A 152 -2.17 5.34 -21.23
C LEU A 152 -2.20 3.88 -21.67
N VAL A 153 -2.91 3.07 -20.90
CA VAL A 153 -3.25 1.69 -21.23
C VAL A 153 -4.27 1.70 -22.37
N ASP A 154 -4.16 0.81 -23.34
CA ASP A 154 -5.16 0.71 -24.41
C ASP A 154 -6.53 0.26 -23.87
N ARG A 155 -7.61 0.49 -24.64
CA ARG A 155 -8.98 0.21 -24.17
C ARG A 155 -9.24 -1.28 -23.91
N GLU A 156 -8.60 -2.18 -24.66
CA GLU A 156 -8.81 -3.62 -24.49
C GLU A 156 -8.15 -4.10 -23.19
N ALA A 157 -6.92 -3.66 -22.95
CA ALA A 157 -6.19 -3.91 -21.72
C ALA A 157 -6.89 -3.26 -20.52
N GLN A 158 -7.45 -2.06 -20.64
CA GLN A 158 -8.26 -1.45 -19.58
C GLN A 158 -9.43 -2.35 -19.14
N ALA A 159 -10.22 -2.87 -20.09
CA ALA A 159 -11.34 -3.75 -19.77
C ALA A 159 -10.88 -5.07 -19.11
N ARG A 160 -9.76 -5.63 -19.59
CA ARG A 160 -9.14 -6.80 -18.97
C ARG A 160 -8.73 -6.51 -17.52
N LEU A 161 -8.04 -5.39 -17.28
CA LEU A 161 -7.55 -4.99 -15.96
C LEU A 161 -8.69 -4.64 -15.00
N ALA A 162 -9.79 -4.06 -15.47
CA ALA A 162 -11.00 -3.88 -14.68
C ALA A 162 -11.51 -5.23 -14.13
N GLY A 163 -11.60 -6.25 -15.00
CA GLY A 163 -12.01 -7.59 -14.58
C GLY A 163 -11.01 -8.25 -13.61
N VAL A 164 -9.70 -7.97 -13.75
CA VAL A 164 -8.68 -8.42 -12.77
C VAL A 164 -8.91 -7.73 -11.43
N ALA A 165 -9.14 -6.42 -11.41
CA ALA A 165 -9.39 -5.65 -10.20
C ALA A 165 -10.61 -6.20 -9.44
N GLU A 166 -11.73 -6.40 -10.12
CA GLU A 166 -12.96 -6.94 -9.53
C GLU A 166 -12.73 -8.31 -8.87
N ARG A 167 -12.09 -9.24 -9.59
CA ARG A 167 -11.79 -10.58 -9.06
C ARG A 167 -10.85 -10.54 -7.87
N ALA A 168 -9.79 -9.72 -7.97
CA ALA A 168 -8.82 -9.58 -6.90
C ALA A 168 -9.49 -9.04 -5.62
N VAL A 169 -10.27 -7.96 -5.73
CA VAL A 169 -11.00 -7.39 -4.59
C VAL A 169 -12.01 -8.39 -4.02
N ALA A 170 -12.80 -9.05 -4.86
CA ALA A 170 -13.78 -10.07 -4.43
C ALA A 170 -13.13 -11.27 -3.73
N SER A 171 -11.91 -11.64 -4.15
CA SER A 171 -11.12 -12.71 -3.51
C SER A 171 -10.47 -12.30 -2.18
N GLY A 172 -10.63 -11.04 -1.77
CA GLY A 172 -10.03 -10.51 -0.55
C GLY A 172 -8.56 -10.17 -0.73
N ALA A 173 -8.14 -9.64 -1.89
CA ALA A 173 -6.76 -9.19 -2.14
C ALA A 173 -6.20 -8.26 -1.06
N PHE A 174 -7.07 -7.45 -0.43
CA PHE A 174 -6.70 -6.58 0.68
C PHE A 174 -6.70 -7.28 2.06
N GLY A 175 -7.28 -8.49 2.15
CA GLY A 175 -7.41 -9.28 3.37
C GLY A 175 -6.17 -10.08 3.76
N ALA A 176 -5.04 -9.92 3.06
CA ALA A 176 -3.76 -10.56 3.37
C ALA A 176 -2.89 -9.77 4.38
N LEU A 177 -3.36 -8.58 4.80
CA LEU A 177 -2.70 -7.73 5.81
C LEU A 177 -3.35 -7.85 7.21
N SER A 178 -4.19 -8.88 7.42
CA SER A 178 -4.91 -9.15 8.67
C SER A 178 -4.14 -10.00 9.66
#